data_AF-A0A833G7A6-F1
#
_entry.id   AF-A0A833G7A6-F1
#
_cell.length_a   1.000
_cell.length_b   1.000
_cell.length_c   1.000
_cell.angle_alpha   90.00
_cell.angle_beta   90.00
_cell.angle_gamma   90.00
#
_symmetry.space_group_name_H-M   'P 1'
#
loop_
_entity.id
_entity.type
_entity.pdbx_description
1 polymer ?
#
loop_
_entity_poly.entity_id
_entity_poly.type
_entity_poly.pdbx_seq_one_letter_code
_entity_poly.pdbx_strand_id
1 'polypeptide(L)'
;MSGATVTKLTPHSKPPTSGMKRIRLTPEVATALLEHNQLNRPLRDHHVKRLAAQIVAGKWKFNGDTIKVAETGDVLDGQHRLWAVIEAKRPVETIVVYGIARDAFATIDTLRAVRTGADVLALNGASRYRHIISAALAWLIRWQRGSIDRFRDPANRVENSDIEAAFTAHPSMAVAVERVDEAPRDRQSVDSRLPLLRHCQPPAGARRPDDGDAAQPGQRGGR
;
A
#
# COMPACT_ATOMS: atom_id res chain seq x y z
N MET A 1 14.54 -10.16 -34.85
CA MET A 1 14.26 -10.81 -33.54
C MET A 1 15.52 -10.70 -32.69
N SER A 2 15.56 -9.73 -31.77
CA SER A 2 16.75 -9.38 -30.99
C SER A 2 16.69 -10.10 -29.64
N GLY A 3 17.51 -11.14 -29.46
CA GLY A 3 17.60 -11.90 -28.22
C GLY A 3 18.32 -11.09 -27.14
N ALA A 4 17.63 -10.79 -26.04
CA ALA A 4 18.23 -10.18 -24.86
C ALA A 4 19.12 -11.21 -24.15
N THR A 5 20.42 -10.98 -24.15
CA THR A 5 21.40 -11.79 -23.43
C THR A 5 21.21 -11.63 -21.92
N VAL A 6 20.75 -12.68 -21.26
CA VAL A 6 20.70 -12.77 -19.79
C VAL A 6 22.12 -13.01 -19.28
N THR A 7 22.81 -11.95 -18.87
CA THR A 7 24.11 -12.07 -18.19
C THR A 7 23.90 -12.61 -16.77
N LYS A 8 24.20 -13.89 -16.56
CA LYS A 8 24.39 -14.48 -15.22
C LYS A 8 25.49 -13.69 -14.48
N LEU A 9 25.15 -13.14 -13.32
CA LEU A 9 26.14 -12.60 -12.37
C LEU A 9 26.88 -13.80 -11.74
N THR A 10 28.17 -13.93 -11.99
CA THR A 10 29.07 -14.86 -11.30
C THR A 10 29.58 -14.23 -9.99
N PRO A 11 29.90 -15.03 -8.96
CA PRO A 11 30.01 -14.51 -7.60
C PRO A 11 31.36 -13.82 -7.25
N HIS A 12 32.28 -13.55 -8.19
CA HIS A 12 33.66 -13.15 -7.87
C HIS A 12 34.24 -11.97 -8.68
N SER A 13 33.43 -11.16 -9.37
CA SER A 13 33.94 -9.91 -9.96
C SER A 13 33.78 -8.74 -9.00
N LYS A 14 34.91 -8.12 -8.62
CA LYS A 14 35.05 -6.83 -7.92
C LYS A 14 33.90 -5.87 -8.34
N PRO A 15 33.20 -5.21 -7.39
CA PRO A 15 32.04 -4.38 -7.71
C PRO A 15 32.41 -3.35 -8.79
N PRO A 16 31.53 -3.09 -9.77
CA PRO A 16 31.84 -2.21 -10.90
C PRO A 16 32.29 -0.84 -10.39
N THR A 17 33.41 -0.39 -10.94
CA THR A 17 34.05 0.91 -10.70
C THR A 17 33.11 2.01 -11.20
N SER A 18 32.23 2.48 -10.33
CA SER A 18 31.33 3.64 -10.48
C SER A 18 30.37 3.60 -11.69
N GLY A 19 29.07 3.58 -11.41
CA GLY A 19 28.06 3.65 -12.46
C GLY A 19 26.66 3.28 -12.01
N MET A 20 25.66 3.62 -12.82
CA MET A 20 24.26 3.24 -12.60
C MET A 20 23.84 2.14 -13.58
N LYS A 21 23.16 1.11 -13.07
CA LYS A 21 22.64 0.01 -13.90
C LYS A 21 21.18 -0.28 -13.52
N ARG A 22 20.31 -0.32 -14.53
CA ARG A 22 18.96 -0.88 -14.37
C ARG A 22 19.07 -2.39 -14.31
N ILE A 23 18.55 -2.99 -13.24
CA ILE A 23 18.59 -4.43 -13.03
C ILE A 23 17.21 -4.96 -12.67
N ARG A 24 16.99 -6.24 -12.98
CA ARG A 24 15.95 -7.04 -12.36
C ARG A 24 16.50 -7.57 -11.04
N LEU A 25 16.11 -6.94 -9.95
CA LEU A 25 16.52 -7.32 -8.61
C LEU A 25 15.73 -8.56 -8.19
N THR A 26 16.40 -9.71 -8.16
CA THR A 26 15.86 -10.96 -7.65
C THR A 26 16.22 -11.14 -6.16
N PRO A 27 15.55 -12.05 -5.43
CA PRO A 27 15.91 -12.36 -4.05
C PRO A 27 17.39 -12.74 -3.89
N GLU A 28 17.94 -13.50 -4.83
CA GLU A 28 19.34 -13.94 -4.80
C GLU A 28 20.31 -12.77 -4.96
N VAL A 29 20.01 -11.85 -5.89
CA VAL A 29 20.81 -10.62 -6.06
C VAL A 29 20.68 -9.72 -4.84
N ALA A 30 19.49 -9.65 -4.24
CA ALA A 30 19.28 -8.85 -3.04
C ALA A 30 20.06 -9.39 -1.83
N THR A 31 20.08 -10.71 -1.64
CA THR A 31 20.87 -11.37 -0.60
C THR A 31 22.36 -11.11 -0.81
N ALA A 32 22.88 -11.31 -2.03
CA ALA A 32 24.29 -11.05 -2.33
C ALA A 32 24.70 -9.59 -2.03
N LEU A 33 23.84 -8.62 -2.34
CA LEU A 33 24.09 -7.21 -2.01
C LEU A 33 24.11 -6.95 -0.49
N LEU A 34 23.29 -7.65 0.28
CA LEU A 34 23.23 -7.51 1.74
C LEU A 34 24.35 -8.24 2.47
N GLU A 35 24.84 -9.37 1.95
CA GLU A 35 25.97 -10.12 2.53
C GLU A 35 27.25 -9.30 2.59
N HIS A 36 27.46 -8.41 1.61
CA HIS A 36 28.61 -7.50 1.57
C HIS A 36 28.43 -6.23 2.41
N ASN A 37 27.27 -6.05 3.04
CA ASN A 37 26.97 -4.84 3.80
C ASN A 37 27.50 -4.92 5.24
N GLN A 38 28.52 -4.15 5.56
CA GLN A 38 29.09 -4.07 6.91
C GLN A 38 28.39 -2.99 7.77
N LEU A 39 27.62 -2.10 7.15
CA LEU A 39 26.87 -1.05 7.81
C LEU A 39 25.43 -1.50 8.10
N ASN A 40 25.19 -2.00 9.32
CA ASN A 40 23.87 -2.46 9.72
C ASN A 40 23.05 -1.32 10.35
N ARG A 41 22.52 -0.42 9.52
CA ARG A 41 21.57 0.60 9.99
C ARG A 41 20.28 -0.09 10.47
N PRO A 42 19.66 0.35 11.59
CA PRO A 42 18.48 -0.29 12.15
C PRO A 42 17.37 -0.49 11.11
N LEU A 43 17.03 -1.75 10.86
CA LEU A 43 15.93 -2.12 9.98
C LEU A 43 14.61 -1.89 10.69
N ARG A 44 13.59 -1.48 9.92
CA ARG A 44 12.22 -1.33 10.43
C ARG A 44 11.38 -2.42 9.81
N ASP A 45 11.17 -3.51 10.53
CA ASP A 45 10.47 -4.71 10.02
C ASP A 45 9.09 -4.41 9.45
N HIS A 46 8.33 -3.53 10.12
CA HIS A 46 7.01 -3.12 9.63
C HIS A 46 7.09 -2.46 8.24
N HIS A 47 8.16 -1.71 7.96
CA HIS A 47 8.37 -1.06 6.67
C HIS A 47 8.74 -2.09 5.60
N VAL A 48 9.59 -3.07 5.93
CA VAL A 48 9.94 -4.18 5.05
C VAL A 48 8.70 -4.99 4.67
N LYS A 49 7.92 -5.42 5.67
CA LYS A 49 6.67 -6.18 5.45
C LYS A 49 5.68 -5.41 4.59
N ARG A 50 5.56 -4.09 4.80
CA ARG A 50 4.70 -3.23 3.99
C ARG A 50 5.15 -3.18 2.53
N LEU A 51 6.44 -2.98 2.28
CA LEU A 51 7.00 -2.99 0.93
C LEU A 51 6.83 -4.37 0.26
N ALA A 52 7.09 -5.45 1.00
CA ALA A 52 6.91 -6.82 0.50
C ALA A 52 5.45 -7.08 0.08
N ALA A 53 4.48 -6.66 0.90
CA ALA A 53 3.06 -6.76 0.56
C ALA A 53 2.71 -5.98 -0.72
N GLN A 54 3.29 -4.79 -0.94
CA GLN A 54 3.08 -4.02 -2.18
C GLN A 54 3.68 -4.73 -3.41
N ILE A 55 4.84 -5.37 -3.26
CA ILE A 55 5.48 -6.17 -4.31
C ILE A 55 4.61 -7.39 -4.65
N VAL A 56 4.15 -8.14 -3.65
CA VAL A 56 3.28 -9.31 -3.84
C VAL A 56 1.96 -8.92 -4.51
N ALA A 57 1.38 -7.79 -4.12
CA ALA A 57 0.17 -7.25 -4.71
C ALA A 57 0.34 -6.68 -6.13
N GLY A 58 1.57 -6.69 -6.70
CA GLY A 58 1.85 -6.12 -8.02
C GLY A 58 1.71 -4.60 -8.09
N LYS A 59 1.65 -3.92 -6.93
CA LYS A 59 1.54 -2.46 -6.83
C LYS A 59 2.89 -1.76 -6.94
N TRP A 60 3.99 -2.51 -6.81
CA TRP A 60 5.32 -1.99 -7.06
C TRP A 60 5.47 -1.56 -8.52
N LYS A 61 5.76 -0.28 -8.73
CA LYS A 61 6.11 0.27 -10.04
C LYS A 61 7.54 0.76 -10.02
N PHE A 62 8.23 0.63 -11.15
CA PHE A 62 9.53 1.25 -11.34
C PHE A 62 9.38 2.78 -11.24
N ASN A 63 9.86 3.35 -10.13
CA ASN A 63 9.65 4.76 -9.78
C ASN A 63 10.96 5.57 -9.74
N GLY A 64 12.07 4.96 -10.18
CA GLY A 64 13.39 5.58 -10.17
C GLY A 64 14.09 5.58 -8.80
N ASP A 65 13.48 5.03 -7.74
CA ASP A 65 14.20 4.86 -6.47
C ASP A 65 15.36 3.88 -6.67
N THR A 66 16.57 4.30 -6.29
CA THR A 66 17.83 3.57 -6.58
C THR A 66 18.37 2.84 -5.36
N ILE A 67 19.02 1.70 -5.51
CA ILE A 67 19.86 1.10 -4.46
C ILE A 67 21.25 1.73 -4.58
N LYS A 68 21.79 2.23 -3.48
CA LYS A 68 23.08 2.92 -3.46
C LYS A 68 24.10 2.04 -2.77
N VAL A 69 25.18 1.72 -3.49
CA VAL A 69 26.27 0.88 -3.01
C VAL A 69 27.55 1.72 -2.98
N ALA A 70 28.22 1.72 -1.83
CA ALA A 70 29.49 2.41 -1.66
C ALA A 70 30.60 1.76 -2.48
N GLU A 71 31.71 2.46 -2.68
CA GLU A 71 32.93 1.87 -3.25
C GLU A 71 33.43 0.65 -2.44
N THR A 72 33.18 0.64 -1.12
CA THR A 72 33.51 -0.45 -0.21
C THR A 72 32.59 -1.68 -0.35
N GLY A 73 31.51 -1.57 -1.13
CA GLY A 73 30.48 -2.61 -1.26
C GLY A 73 29.33 -2.48 -0.25
N ASP A 74 29.38 -1.52 0.68
CA ASP A 74 28.31 -1.31 1.65
C ASP A 74 27.03 -0.78 1.00
N VAL A 75 25.87 -1.23 1.48
CA VAL A 75 24.58 -0.69 1.07
C VAL A 75 24.30 0.57 1.86
N LEU A 76 24.38 1.71 1.19
CA LEU A 76 24.15 3.03 1.77
C LEU A 76 22.64 3.34 1.88
N ASP A 77 21.88 2.99 0.84
CA ASP A 77 20.44 3.20 0.76
C ASP A 77 19.80 2.06 -0.04
N GLY A 78 18.57 1.71 0.32
CA GLY A 78 17.80 0.64 -0.30
C GLY A 78 17.73 -0.63 0.52
N GLN A 79 18.25 -0.66 1.76
CA GLN A 79 18.21 -1.85 2.62
C GLN A 79 16.80 -2.42 2.78
N HIS A 80 15.79 -1.57 3.02
CA HIS A 80 14.41 -2.05 3.18
C HIS A 80 13.84 -2.61 1.88
N ARG A 81 14.28 -2.10 0.73
CA ARG A 81 13.86 -2.59 -0.59
C ARG A 81 14.49 -3.94 -0.90
N LEU A 82 15.78 -4.12 -0.58
CA LEU A 82 16.46 -5.41 -0.69
C LEU A 82 15.76 -6.47 0.16
N TRP A 83 15.54 -6.18 1.45
CA TRP A 83 14.81 -7.08 2.35
C TRP A 83 13.38 -7.34 1.90
N ALA A 84 12.68 -6.34 1.37
CA ALA A 84 11.31 -6.51 0.88
C ALA A 84 11.22 -7.45 -0.33
N VAL A 85 12.21 -7.43 -1.23
CA VAL A 85 12.29 -8.35 -2.37
C VAL A 85 12.55 -9.78 -1.91
N ILE A 86 13.42 -9.96 -0.91
CA ILE A 86 13.70 -11.27 -0.29
C ILE A 86 12.42 -11.81 0.36
N GLU A 87 11.76 -11.00 1.19
CA GLU A 87 10.52 -11.35 1.88
C GLU A 87 9.37 -11.67 0.89
N ALA A 88 9.22 -10.85 -0.16
CA ALA A 88 8.18 -11.05 -1.18
C ALA A 88 8.44 -12.24 -2.11
N LYS A 89 9.68 -12.75 -2.16
CA LYS A 89 10.15 -13.79 -3.09
C LYS A 89 9.78 -13.49 -4.55
N ARG A 90 9.78 -12.22 -4.93
CA ARG A 90 9.38 -11.75 -6.27
C ARG A 90 10.37 -10.72 -6.79
N PRO A 91 10.84 -10.88 -8.04
CA PRO A 91 11.78 -9.93 -8.61
C PRO A 91 11.10 -8.63 -8.99
N VAL A 92 11.80 -7.51 -8.82
CA VAL A 92 11.35 -6.17 -9.21
C VAL A 92 12.40 -5.46 -10.07
N GLU A 93 11.98 -4.50 -10.86
CA GLU A 93 12.92 -3.62 -11.57
C GLU A 93 13.35 -2.46 -10.68
N THR A 94 14.65 -2.16 -10.70
CA THR A 94 15.25 -1.05 -9.95
C THR A 94 16.54 -0.58 -10.63
N ILE A 95 17.10 0.53 -10.17
CA ILE A 95 18.43 0.99 -10.54
C ILE A 95 19.36 0.76 -9.36
N VAL A 96 20.53 0.20 -9.61
CA VAL A 96 21.62 0.17 -8.63
C VAL A 96 22.68 1.18 -9.06
N VAL A 97 23.11 2.03 -8.14
CA VAL A 97 24.19 2.99 -8.29
C VAL A 97 25.36 2.50 -7.45
N TYR A 98 26.48 2.19 -8.10
CA TYR A 98 27.71 1.72 -7.47
C TYR A 98 28.74 2.85 -7.37
N GLY A 99 29.67 2.71 -6.44
CA GLY A 99 30.84 3.58 -6.32
C GLY A 99 30.53 4.94 -5.70
N ILE A 100 29.59 4.99 -4.74
CA ILE A 100 29.28 6.23 -4.03
C ILE A 100 30.30 6.42 -2.90
N ALA A 101 30.97 7.57 -2.90
CA ALA A 101 31.86 7.96 -1.81
C ALA A 101 31.06 8.12 -0.49
N ARG A 102 31.63 7.64 0.61
CA ARG A 102 30.94 7.60 1.92
C ARG A 102 30.63 8.99 2.47
N ASP A 103 31.37 10.02 2.08
CA ASP A 103 31.17 11.42 2.48
C ASP A 103 29.93 12.04 1.83
N ALA A 104 29.64 11.70 0.57
CA ALA A 104 28.42 12.11 -0.13
C ALA A 104 27.16 11.61 0.59
N PHE A 105 27.24 10.51 1.34
CA PHE A 105 26.12 9.93 2.08
C PHE A 105 25.58 10.83 3.19
N ALA A 106 26.40 11.66 3.83
CA ALA A 106 25.94 12.55 4.91
C ALA A 106 24.86 13.55 4.44
N THR A 107 24.81 13.82 3.12
CA THR A 107 23.82 14.71 2.50
C THR A 107 22.62 13.98 1.89
N ILE A 108 22.61 12.64 1.89
CA ILE A 108 21.57 11.83 1.25
C ILE A 108 20.45 11.56 2.27
N ASP A 109 19.20 11.90 1.88
CA ASP A 109 17.92 11.61 2.56
C ASP A 109 17.51 12.45 3.79
N THR A 110 18.17 13.57 4.10
CA THR A 110 17.72 14.46 5.19
C THR A 110 16.43 15.24 4.91
N LEU A 111 15.97 15.32 3.65
CA LEU A 111 14.87 16.22 3.24
C LEU A 111 13.65 15.54 2.59
N ARG A 112 13.54 14.21 2.59
CA ARG A 112 12.44 13.54 1.86
C ARG A 112 11.14 13.52 2.69
N ALA A 113 10.25 14.47 2.44
CA ALA A 113 8.87 14.41 2.94
C ALA A 113 8.10 13.25 2.28
N VAL A 114 7.40 12.46 3.08
CA VAL A 114 6.54 11.38 2.58
C VAL A 114 5.27 11.99 1.98
N ARG A 115 5.01 11.74 0.70
CA ARG A 115 3.77 12.20 0.04
C ARG A 115 2.53 11.64 0.74
N THR A 116 1.56 12.50 0.99
CA THR A 116 0.25 12.12 1.51
C THR A 116 -0.71 11.71 0.39
N GLY A 117 -1.83 11.05 0.71
CA GLY A 117 -2.87 10.74 -0.28
C GLY A 117 -3.41 11.99 -0.98
N ALA A 118 -3.52 13.10 -0.26
CA ALA A 118 -3.90 14.39 -0.82
C ALA A 118 -2.89 14.93 -1.84
N ASP A 119 -1.58 14.72 -1.62
CA ASP A 119 -0.55 15.13 -2.58
C ASP A 119 -0.63 14.31 -3.87
N VAL A 120 -1.00 13.04 -3.77
CA VAL A 120 -1.23 12.18 -4.95
C VAL A 120 -2.46 12.65 -5.74
N LEU A 121 -3.53 13.03 -5.07
CA LEU A 121 -4.73 13.57 -5.73
C LEU A 121 -4.47 14.91 -6.42
N ALA A 122 -3.63 15.78 -5.83
CA ALA A 122 -3.25 17.05 -6.44
C ALA A 122 -2.55 16.87 -7.80
N LEU A 123 -1.70 15.85 -7.91
CA LEU A 123 -1.03 15.49 -9.18
C LEU A 123 -2.02 14.94 -10.23
N ASN A 124 -3.11 14.32 -9.79
CA ASN A 124 -4.12 13.70 -10.65
C ASN A 124 -5.34 14.61 -10.92
N GLY A 125 -5.19 15.94 -10.74
CA GLY A 125 -6.19 16.93 -11.16
C GLY A 125 -7.17 17.40 -10.07
N ALA A 126 -7.10 16.86 -8.85
CA ALA A 126 -7.92 17.36 -7.73
C ALA A 126 -7.26 18.59 -7.09
N SER A 127 -7.61 19.78 -7.58
CA SER A 127 -7.05 21.04 -7.07
C SER A 127 -7.70 21.50 -5.75
N ARG A 128 -9.00 21.24 -5.55
CA ARG A 128 -9.77 21.64 -4.35
C ARG A 128 -10.19 20.43 -3.51
N TYR A 129 -10.37 20.67 -2.20
CA TYR A 129 -10.87 19.69 -1.22
C TYR A 129 -10.13 18.33 -1.17
N ARG A 130 -8.88 18.28 -1.66
CA ARG A 130 -8.06 17.07 -1.77
C ARG A 130 -7.98 16.24 -0.48
N HIS A 131 -7.95 16.88 0.68
CA HIS A 131 -7.91 16.20 1.97
C HIS A 131 -9.24 15.48 2.30
N ILE A 132 -10.37 16.10 1.96
CA ILE A 132 -11.72 15.55 2.15
C ILE A 132 -11.95 14.41 1.17
N ILE A 133 -11.61 14.61 -0.11
CA ILE A 133 -11.71 13.58 -1.15
C ILE A 133 -10.84 12.37 -0.79
N SER A 134 -9.58 12.59 -0.39
CA SER A 134 -8.68 11.53 0.04
C SER A 134 -9.24 10.75 1.24
N ALA A 135 -9.85 11.43 2.21
CA ALA A 135 -10.46 10.78 3.36
C ALA A 135 -11.71 9.97 2.97
N ALA A 136 -12.59 10.54 2.13
CA ALA A 136 -13.80 9.89 1.65
C ALA A 136 -13.49 8.60 0.86
N LEU A 137 -12.51 8.67 -0.05
CA LEU A 137 -12.04 7.49 -0.79
C LEU A 137 -11.44 6.43 0.14
N ALA A 138 -10.66 6.83 1.15
CA ALA A 138 -10.12 5.88 2.13
C ALA A 138 -11.23 5.16 2.91
N TRP A 139 -12.34 5.84 3.23
CA TRP A 139 -13.51 5.21 3.85
C TRP A 139 -14.27 4.30 2.89
N LEU A 140 -14.44 4.70 1.63
CA LEU A 140 -15.03 3.86 0.59
C LEU A 140 -14.25 2.55 0.44
N ILE A 141 -12.92 2.62 0.37
CA ILE A 141 -12.04 1.45 0.27
C ILE A 141 -12.21 0.52 1.48
N ARG A 142 -12.30 1.07 2.70
CA ARG A 142 -12.53 0.27 3.92
C ARG A 142 -13.89 -0.42 3.90
N TRP A 143 -14.93 0.28 3.45
CA TRP A 143 -16.27 -0.30 3.29
C TRP A 143 -16.24 -1.46 2.28
N GLN A 144 -15.64 -1.24 1.11
CA GLN A 144 -15.50 -2.28 0.07
C GLN A 144 -14.71 -3.51 0.55
N ARG A 145 -13.74 -3.32 1.46
CA ARG A 145 -12.95 -4.39 2.08
C ARG A 145 -13.63 -5.05 3.28
N GLY A 146 -14.81 -4.58 3.71
CA GLY A 146 -15.47 -5.05 4.93
C GLY A 146 -14.65 -4.80 6.21
N SER A 147 -13.83 -3.75 6.21
CA SER A 147 -12.84 -3.47 7.27
C SER A 147 -13.12 -2.19 8.06
N ILE A 148 -14.36 -1.68 8.03
CA ILE A 148 -14.73 -0.47 8.77
C ILE A 148 -14.44 -0.61 10.26
N ASP A 149 -14.90 -1.69 10.90
CA ASP A 149 -14.74 -1.85 12.36
C ASP A 149 -13.28 -2.12 12.76
N ARG A 150 -12.49 -2.65 11.83
CA ARG A 150 -11.08 -3.04 12.01
C ARG A 150 -10.13 -2.08 11.30
N PHE A 151 -10.54 -0.83 11.07
CA PHE A 151 -9.78 0.11 10.25
C PHE A 151 -8.40 0.51 10.82
N ARG A 152 -8.20 0.32 12.14
CA ARG A 152 -6.93 0.58 12.82
C ARG A 152 -5.92 -0.56 12.68
N ASP A 153 -6.37 -1.75 12.29
CA ASP A 153 -5.48 -2.89 12.13
C ASP A 153 -4.47 -2.60 11.01
N PRO A 154 -3.17 -2.87 11.21
CA PRO A 154 -2.15 -2.63 10.19
C PRO A 154 -2.44 -3.30 8.84
N ALA A 155 -3.12 -4.45 8.85
CA ALA A 155 -3.55 -5.17 7.66
C ALA A 155 -4.60 -4.42 6.82
N ASN A 156 -5.38 -3.53 7.44
CA ASN A 156 -6.46 -2.76 6.80
C ASN A 156 -6.03 -1.36 6.37
N ARG A 157 -4.72 -1.08 6.41
CA ARG A 157 -4.16 0.20 5.97
C ARG A 157 -4.47 0.46 4.50
N VAL A 158 -4.88 1.69 4.22
CA VAL A 158 -5.11 2.19 2.86
C VAL A 158 -3.82 2.84 2.38
N GLU A 159 -3.29 2.39 1.26
CA GLU A 159 -2.10 2.98 0.66
C GLU A 159 -2.45 4.10 -0.31
N ASN A 160 -1.50 5.01 -0.58
CA ASN A 160 -1.74 6.12 -1.50
C ASN A 160 -2.11 5.62 -2.92
N SER A 161 -1.53 4.49 -3.35
CA SER A 161 -1.88 3.82 -4.61
C SER A 161 -3.32 3.30 -4.62
N ASP A 162 -3.86 2.91 -3.47
CA ASP A 162 -5.29 2.55 -3.36
C ASP A 162 -6.18 3.77 -3.54
N ILE A 163 -5.79 4.91 -2.95
CA ILE A 163 -6.52 6.18 -3.07
C ILE A 163 -6.50 6.67 -4.52
N GLU A 164 -5.35 6.59 -5.17
CA GLU A 164 -5.20 6.93 -6.60
C GLU A 164 -6.08 6.06 -7.49
N ALA A 165 -6.05 4.74 -7.28
CA ALA A 165 -6.90 3.80 -8.02
C ALA A 165 -8.38 4.08 -7.79
N ALA A 166 -8.79 4.32 -6.53
CA ALA A 166 -10.17 4.64 -6.20
C ALA A 166 -10.63 5.98 -6.78
N PHE A 167 -9.76 7.00 -6.82
CA PHE A 167 -10.08 8.27 -7.45
C PHE A 167 -10.29 8.13 -8.96
N THR A 168 -9.46 7.31 -9.62
CA THR A 168 -9.58 7.02 -11.04
C THR A 168 -10.88 6.26 -11.34
N ALA A 169 -11.26 5.31 -10.49
CA ALA A 169 -12.50 4.54 -10.62
C ALA A 169 -13.76 5.35 -10.27
N HIS A 170 -13.64 6.37 -9.43
CA HIS A 170 -14.76 7.16 -8.90
C HIS A 170 -14.51 8.67 -9.02
N PRO A 171 -14.34 9.22 -10.24
CA PRO A 171 -14.06 10.66 -10.43
C PRO A 171 -15.20 11.56 -9.95
N SER A 172 -16.44 11.06 -9.92
CA SER A 172 -17.62 11.76 -9.39
C SER A 172 -17.52 12.08 -7.89
N MET A 173 -16.58 11.47 -7.15
CA MET A 173 -16.32 11.81 -5.76
C MET A 173 -15.91 13.28 -5.60
N ALA A 174 -15.17 13.84 -6.57
CA ALA A 174 -14.82 15.27 -6.55
C ALA A 174 -16.08 16.14 -6.64
N VAL A 175 -16.98 15.83 -7.58
CA VAL A 175 -18.25 16.53 -7.77
C VAL A 175 -19.13 16.43 -6.53
N ALA A 176 -19.19 15.25 -5.91
CA ALA A 176 -19.96 15.04 -4.68
C ALA A 176 -19.45 15.92 -3.53
N VAL A 177 -18.13 16.01 -3.35
CA VAL A 177 -17.53 16.85 -2.30
C VAL A 177 -17.78 18.34 -2.56
N GLU A 178 -17.64 18.79 -3.81
CA GLU A 178 -17.95 20.18 -4.19
C GLU A 178 -19.41 20.53 -3.89
N ARG A 179 -20.35 19.65 -4.24
CA ARG A 179 -21.79 19.85 -3.96
C ARG A 179 -22.12 19.94 -2.48
N VAL A 180 -21.42 19.19 -1.63
CA VAL A 180 -21.62 19.24 -0.18
C VAL A 180 -21.11 20.56 0.41
N ASP A 181 -20.01 21.11 -0.11
CA ASP A 181 -19.48 22.39 0.39
C ASP A 181 -20.30 23.59 -0.12
N GLU A 182 -20.80 23.54 -1.35
CA GLU A 182 -21.70 24.55 -1.93
C GLU A 182 -23.13 24.50 -1.35
N ALA A 183 -23.52 23.38 -0.74
CA ALA A 183 -24.83 23.26 -0.12
C ALA A 183 -24.98 24.30 1.00
N PRO A 184 -26.13 24.99 1.10
CA PRO A 184 -26.39 25.90 2.20
C PRO A 184 -26.17 25.15 3.52
N ARG A 185 -25.18 25.59 4.30
CA ARG A 185 -25.00 25.09 5.67
C ARG A 185 -26.09 25.70 6.52
N ASP A 186 -27.30 25.16 6.40
CA ASP A 186 -28.37 25.56 7.29
C ASP A 186 -27.96 25.19 8.71
N ARG A 187 -27.55 26.20 9.47
CA ARG A 187 -27.24 26.11 10.90
C ARG A 187 -28.52 26.04 11.74
N GLN A 188 -29.68 25.82 11.13
CA GLN A 188 -30.87 25.52 11.88
C GLN A 188 -30.69 24.20 12.61
N SER A 189 -30.79 24.33 13.94
CA SER A 189 -30.95 23.29 14.93
C SER A 189 -31.48 22.00 14.33
N VAL A 190 -30.85 20.88 14.71
CA VAL A 190 -31.48 19.56 14.64
C VAL A 190 -32.80 19.67 15.44
N ASP A 191 -33.88 20.04 14.76
CA ASP A 191 -35.22 20.00 15.33
C ASP A 191 -35.46 18.53 15.63
N SER A 192 -35.68 18.23 16.91
CA SER A 192 -35.79 16.89 17.50
C SER A 192 -37.10 16.19 17.10
N ARG A 193 -37.49 16.33 15.83
CA ARG A 193 -38.73 15.84 15.25
C ARG A 193 -38.52 15.13 13.91
N LEU A 194 -37.37 14.48 13.70
CA LEU A 194 -37.34 13.40 12.72
C LEU A 194 -38.22 12.24 13.25
N PRO A 195 -39.27 11.81 12.54
CA PRO A 195 -39.94 10.58 12.88
C PRO A 195 -38.93 9.45 12.76
N LEU A 196 -38.70 8.73 13.85
CA LEU A 196 -37.92 7.51 13.91
C LEU A 196 -38.25 6.65 12.68
N LEU A 197 -37.21 6.27 11.94
CA LEU A 197 -37.25 5.34 10.81
C LEU A 197 -38.24 4.20 11.10
N ARG A 198 -39.44 4.28 10.50
CA ARG A 198 -40.35 3.14 10.43
C ARG A 198 -39.65 2.09 9.59
N HIS A 199 -39.47 0.93 10.21
CA HIS A 199 -38.97 -0.33 9.67
C HIS A 199 -38.99 -0.43 8.15
N CYS A 200 -37.82 -0.59 7.54
CA CYS A 200 -37.70 -1.33 6.28
C CYS A 200 -38.16 -2.77 6.56
N GLN A 201 -39.45 -3.05 6.37
CA GLN A 201 -39.90 -4.43 6.22
C GLN A 201 -39.34 -4.96 4.89
N PRO A 202 -38.69 -6.13 4.87
CA PRO A 202 -38.35 -6.77 3.61
C PRO A 202 -39.63 -7.16 2.86
N PRO A 203 -39.62 -7.18 1.52
CA PRO A 203 -40.78 -7.57 0.73
C PRO A 203 -41.21 -9.01 1.07
N ALA A 204 -42.53 -9.22 1.14
CA ALA A 204 -43.13 -10.50 1.45
C ALA A 204 -42.65 -11.59 0.46
N GLY A 205 -41.92 -12.59 0.96
CA GLY A 205 -41.53 -13.77 0.18
C GLY A 205 -40.07 -14.25 0.34
N ALA A 206 -39.18 -13.48 0.98
CA ALA A 206 -37.80 -13.93 1.19
C ALA A 206 -37.71 -14.91 2.37
N ARG A 207 -37.73 -16.23 2.08
CA ARG A 207 -37.38 -17.28 3.06
C ARG A 207 -35.90 -17.14 3.44
N ARG A 208 -35.60 -17.12 4.75
CA ARG A 208 -34.24 -17.26 5.25
C ARG A 208 -33.80 -18.72 5.10
N PRO A 209 -32.59 -19.01 4.62
CA PRO A 209 -32.05 -20.35 4.65
C PRO A 209 -31.36 -20.54 6.00
N ASP A 210 -32.07 -20.93 7.06
CA ASP A 210 -31.44 -21.45 8.31
C ASP A 210 -32.44 -21.98 9.36
N ASP A 211 -33.66 -22.39 9.00
CA ASP A 211 -34.55 -23.11 9.92
C ASP A 211 -34.49 -24.61 9.63
N GLY A 212 -33.42 -25.24 10.12
CA GLY A 212 -33.17 -26.68 10.08
C GLY A 212 -32.98 -27.27 11.47
N ASP A 213 -34.10 -27.61 12.10
CA ASP A 213 -34.32 -28.74 13.01
C ASP A 213 -33.49 -28.85 14.31
N ALA A 214 -33.95 -28.13 15.36
CA ALA A 214 -33.62 -28.44 16.74
C ALA A 214 -34.59 -29.51 17.29
N ALA A 215 -34.13 -30.76 17.31
CA ALA A 215 -34.82 -31.88 17.96
C ALA A 215 -35.03 -31.60 19.46
N GLN A 216 -36.29 -31.67 19.93
CA GLN A 216 -36.65 -31.65 21.34
C GLN A 216 -36.62 -33.06 21.95
N PRO A 217 -36.23 -33.22 23.23
CA PRO A 217 -36.27 -34.51 23.92
C PRO A 217 -37.64 -34.73 24.60
N GLY A 218 -38.36 -35.78 24.20
CA GLY A 218 -39.59 -36.24 24.85
C GLY A 218 -39.31 -37.26 25.96
N GLN A 219 -39.76 -36.96 27.19
CA GLN A 219 -39.76 -37.88 28.32
C GLN A 219 -41.12 -38.60 28.48
N ARG A 220 -41.03 -39.88 28.87
CA ARG A 220 -41.95 -40.72 29.68
C ARG A 220 -43.16 -41.42 29.02
N GLY A 221 -43.18 -42.76 29.14
CA GLY A 221 -44.22 -43.43 29.95
C GLY A 221 -44.97 -44.62 29.34
N GLY A 222 -44.50 -45.85 29.64
CA GLY A 222 -45.29 -46.97 30.16
C GLY A 222 -46.36 -47.66 29.31
N ARG A 223 -46.11 -48.94 28.99
CA ARG A 223 -46.90 -50.10 29.45
C ARG A 223 -46.06 -51.37 29.34
#